data_AF-A0A7J3UC89-F1
#
_entry.id   AF-A0A7J3UC89-F1
#
_cell.length_a   1.000
_cell.length_b   1.000
_cell.length_c   1.000
_cell.angle_alpha   90.00
_cell.angle_beta   90.00
_cell.angle_gamma   90.00
#
_symmetry.space_group_name_H-M   'P 1'
#
loop_
_entity.id
_entity.type
_entity.pdbx_description
1 polymer ?
#
loop_
_entity_poly.entity_id
_entity_poly.type
_entity_poly.pdbx_seq_one_letter_code
_entity_poly.pdbx_strand_id
1 'polypeptide(L)'
;GDDGIAIFTSGWRVTMIGTIPLLGMAIGVTAVTGAAYGARDMEKLEVAYLYGIKIGVGIEIVVAVSTAIFAPQIAYLFTYSEGSASLYSGLVDFLRWMVLFYVTTPLGMLTSSMFNGIGKGERALAVTVLRTIILQIVMAYLFAMVLDFGLTGVWMGIVTGNVTAALISFTWGKLTVSRLKKSIPKLPSDAIK
;
A
#
# COMPACT_ATOMS: atom_id res chain seq x y z
N GLY A 1 -15.88 21.02 -2.08
CA GLY A 1 -16.04 21.85 -3.28
C GLY A 1 -15.11 21.36 -4.37
N ASP A 2 -15.26 21.90 -5.57
CA ASP A 2 -14.60 21.42 -6.80
C ASP A 2 -13.07 21.44 -6.72
N ASP A 3 -12.50 22.48 -6.10
CA ASP A 3 -11.05 22.58 -5.87
C ASP A 3 -10.47 21.41 -5.07
N GLY A 4 -11.20 20.94 -4.04
CA GLY A 4 -10.78 19.78 -3.24
C GLY A 4 -10.75 18.48 -4.05
N ILE A 5 -11.70 18.31 -4.97
CA ILE A 5 -11.74 17.16 -5.90
C ILE A 5 -10.58 17.24 -6.90
N ALA A 6 -10.27 18.44 -7.39
CA ALA A 6 -9.15 18.67 -8.30
C ALA A 6 -7.79 18.39 -7.63
N ILE A 7 -7.61 18.83 -6.38
CA ILE A 7 -6.42 18.53 -5.56
C ILE A 7 -6.30 17.02 -5.34
N PHE A 8 -7.38 16.35 -4.90
CA PHE A 8 -7.39 14.90 -4.71
C PHE A 8 -6.98 14.18 -6.00
N THR A 9 -7.62 14.52 -7.12
CA THR A 9 -7.42 13.81 -8.39
C THR A 9 -5.99 13.98 -8.90
N SER A 10 -5.44 15.19 -8.83
CA SER A 10 -4.08 15.49 -9.27
C SER A 10 -3.04 14.84 -8.36
N GLY A 11 -3.20 15.01 -7.05
CA GLY A 11 -2.32 14.42 -6.05
C GLY A 11 -2.34 12.89 -6.10
N TRP A 12 -3.52 12.27 -6.22
CA TRP A 12 -3.64 10.83 -6.27
C TRP A 12 -2.95 10.21 -7.48
N ARG A 13 -2.92 10.90 -8.63
CA ARG A 13 -2.13 10.47 -9.80
C ARG A 13 -0.63 10.42 -9.50
N VAL A 14 -0.11 11.45 -8.83
CA VAL A 14 1.28 11.45 -8.35
C VAL A 14 1.51 10.29 -7.38
N THR A 15 0.57 10.06 -6.46
CA THR A 15 0.62 8.93 -5.53
C THR A 15 0.73 7.60 -6.27
N MET A 16 -0.11 7.37 -7.29
CA MET A 16 -0.08 6.16 -8.10
C MET A 16 1.26 5.97 -8.81
N ILE A 17 1.85 7.04 -9.38
CA ILE A 17 3.17 6.99 -10.01
C ILE A 17 4.25 6.57 -9.00
N GLY A 18 4.21 7.13 -7.79
CA GLY A 18 5.13 6.76 -6.71
C GLY A 18 5.05 5.28 -6.33
N THR A 19 3.88 4.65 -6.44
CA THR A 19 3.68 3.22 -6.12
C THR A 19 4.05 2.24 -7.24
N ILE A 20 4.50 2.72 -8.40
CA ILE A 20 4.88 1.85 -9.54
C ILE A 20 5.99 0.83 -9.18
N PRO A 21 7.08 1.21 -8.49
CA PRO A 21 8.09 0.24 -8.07
C PRO A 21 7.51 -0.89 -7.22
N LEU A 22 6.55 -0.55 -6.34
CA LEU A 22 5.88 -1.52 -5.49
C LEU A 22 4.95 -2.46 -6.28
N LEU A 23 4.34 -2.01 -7.38
CA LEU A 23 3.62 -2.89 -8.31
C LEU A 23 4.55 -3.94 -8.92
N GLY A 24 5.77 -3.57 -9.31
CA GLY A 24 6.79 -4.52 -9.79
C GLY A 24 7.16 -5.56 -8.72
N MET A 25 7.39 -5.09 -7.48
CA MET A 25 7.65 -5.97 -6.33
C MET A 25 6.48 -6.92 -6.05
N ALA A 26 5.25 -6.45 -6.15
CA ALA A 26 4.04 -7.25 -5.93
C ALA A 26 3.94 -8.43 -6.90
N ILE A 27 4.27 -8.22 -8.18
CA ILE A 27 4.32 -9.31 -9.18
C ILE A 27 5.39 -10.34 -8.81
N GLY A 28 6.59 -9.87 -8.44
CA GLY A 28 7.69 -10.74 -8.01
C GLY A 28 7.35 -11.56 -6.76
N VAL A 29 6.79 -10.93 -5.72
CA VAL A 29 6.37 -11.61 -4.49
C VAL A 29 5.30 -12.67 -4.81
N THR A 30 4.31 -12.36 -5.63
CA THR A 30 3.27 -13.31 -6.05
C THR A 30 3.90 -14.56 -6.68
N ALA A 31 4.81 -14.38 -7.64
CA ALA A 31 5.47 -15.50 -8.33
C ALA A 31 6.35 -16.34 -7.39
N VAL A 32 7.20 -15.71 -6.58
CA VAL A 32 8.14 -16.42 -5.69
C VAL A 32 7.39 -17.15 -4.57
N THR A 33 6.39 -16.52 -3.97
CA THR A 33 5.56 -17.16 -2.93
C THR A 33 4.72 -18.29 -3.50
N GLY A 34 4.20 -18.18 -4.73
CA GLY A 34 3.48 -19.27 -5.40
C GLY A 34 4.37 -20.46 -5.72
N ALA A 35 5.59 -20.23 -6.22
CA ALA A 35 6.56 -21.30 -6.44
C ALA A 35 6.96 -22.01 -5.13
N ALA A 36 7.22 -21.24 -4.06
CA ALA A 36 7.54 -21.79 -2.74
C ALA A 36 6.36 -22.59 -2.15
N TYR A 37 5.14 -22.08 -2.32
CA TYR A 37 3.93 -22.78 -1.88
C TYR A 37 3.71 -24.10 -2.61
N GLY A 38 3.89 -24.11 -3.94
CA GLY A 38 3.81 -25.32 -4.77
C GLY A 38 4.87 -26.36 -4.40
N ALA A 39 6.08 -25.91 -4.04
CA ALA A 39 7.16 -26.77 -3.55
C ALA A 39 6.98 -27.24 -2.08
N ARG A 40 5.88 -26.83 -1.41
CA ARG A 40 5.64 -27.05 0.02
C ARG A 40 6.75 -26.51 0.93
N ASP A 41 7.50 -25.51 0.47
CA ASP A 41 8.56 -24.85 1.23
C ASP A 41 8.04 -23.58 1.89
N MET A 42 7.44 -23.75 3.07
CA MET A 42 6.85 -22.63 3.82
C MET A 42 7.89 -21.72 4.47
N GLU A 43 9.14 -22.17 4.62
CA GLU A 43 10.24 -21.31 5.08
C GLU A 43 10.65 -20.34 3.98
N LYS A 44 10.85 -20.85 2.76
CA LYS A 44 11.14 -20.00 1.60
C LYS A 44 10.00 -19.04 1.29
N LEU A 45 8.75 -19.47 1.49
CA LEU A 45 7.58 -18.60 1.36
C LEU A 45 7.63 -17.43 2.34
N GLU A 46 7.90 -17.72 3.63
CA GLU A 46 8.01 -16.70 4.67
C GLU A 46 9.16 -15.72 4.38
N VAL A 47 10.32 -16.25 3.98
CA VAL A 47 11.49 -15.44 3.61
C VAL A 47 11.15 -14.54 2.43
N ALA A 48 10.58 -15.07 1.34
CA ALA A 48 10.20 -14.28 0.17
C ALA A 48 9.21 -13.16 0.52
N TYR A 49 8.22 -13.47 1.34
CA TYR A 49 7.21 -12.52 1.80
C TYR A 49 7.81 -11.39 2.66
N LEU A 50 8.53 -11.74 3.74
CA LEU A 50 9.08 -10.76 4.67
C LEU A 50 10.22 -9.95 4.06
N TYR A 51 11.04 -10.58 3.23
CA TYR A 51 12.10 -9.89 2.49
C TYR A 51 11.52 -8.94 1.45
N GLY A 52 10.46 -9.35 0.74
CA GLY A 52 9.70 -8.49 -0.15
C GLY A 52 9.16 -7.25 0.57
N ILE A 53 8.56 -7.42 1.76
CA ILE A 53 8.11 -6.30 2.60
C ILE A 53 9.27 -5.40 3.00
N LYS A 54 10.39 -5.96 3.47
CA LYS A 54 11.55 -5.18 3.90
C LYS A 54 12.10 -4.30 2.77
N ILE A 55 12.29 -4.87 1.58
CA ILE A 55 12.74 -4.12 0.41
C ILE A 55 11.68 -3.11 -0.03
N GLY A 56 10.41 -3.52 -0.09
CA GLY A 56 9.31 -2.65 -0.49
C GLY A 56 9.20 -1.42 0.39
N VAL A 57 9.32 -1.58 1.71
CA VAL A 57 9.36 -0.46 2.67
C VAL A 57 10.59 0.43 2.42
N GLY A 58 11.77 -0.15 2.18
CA GLY A 58 12.97 0.62 1.85
C GLY A 58 12.80 1.48 0.60
N ILE A 59 12.25 0.92 -0.47
CA ILE A 59 11.97 1.64 -1.72
C ILE A 59 10.93 2.76 -1.47
N GLU A 60 9.83 2.44 -0.78
CA GLU A 60 8.77 3.41 -0.51
C GLU A 60 9.21 4.51 0.45
N ILE A 61 10.18 4.28 1.34
CA ILE A 61 10.82 5.35 2.13
C ILE A 61 11.55 6.33 1.20
N VAL A 62 12.31 5.83 0.22
CA VAL A 62 13.01 6.68 -0.76
C VAL A 62 12.00 7.49 -1.59
N VAL A 63 10.92 6.84 -2.04
CA VAL A 63 9.82 7.53 -2.74
C VAL A 63 9.18 8.58 -1.85
N ALA A 64 8.84 8.24 -0.60
CA ALA A 64 8.19 9.14 0.34
C ALA A 64 9.05 10.37 0.64
N VAL A 65 10.35 10.19 0.90
CA VAL A 65 11.30 11.28 1.12
C VAL A 65 11.44 12.16 -0.13
N SER A 66 11.55 11.53 -1.31
CA SER A 66 11.63 12.26 -2.58
C SER A 66 10.37 13.09 -2.82
N THR A 67 9.18 12.50 -2.64
CA THR A 67 7.90 13.20 -2.77
C THR A 67 7.77 14.33 -1.76
N ALA A 68 8.23 14.15 -0.52
CA ALA A 68 8.18 15.20 0.51
C ALA A 68 9.07 16.41 0.16
N ILE A 69 10.31 16.15 -0.26
CA ILE A 69 11.30 17.18 -0.61
C ILE A 69 10.87 17.92 -1.87
N PHE A 70 10.42 17.18 -2.89
CA PHE A 70 10.04 17.73 -4.19
C PHE A 70 8.56 18.08 -4.29
N ALA A 71 7.78 18.03 -3.19
CA ALA A 71 6.35 18.35 -3.21
C ALA A 71 6.04 19.72 -3.84
N PRO A 72 6.78 20.82 -3.53
CA PRO A 72 6.59 22.12 -4.19
C PRO A 72 6.78 22.06 -5.72
N GLN A 73 7.80 21.35 -6.18
CA GLN A 73 8.17 21.24 -7.59
C GLN A 73 7.17 20.36 -8.35
N ILE A 74 6.78 19.24 -7.74
CA ILE A 74 5.75 18.34 -8.27
C ILE A 74 4.43 19.11 -8.36
N ALA A 75 4.02 19.81 -7.29
CA ALA A 75 2.78 20.57 -7.30
C ALA A 75 2.77 21.63 -8.42
N TYR A 76 3.89 22.33 -8.63
CA TYR A 76 4.03 23.30 -9.71
C TYR A 76 3.81 22.69 -11.10
N LEU A 77 4.39 21.52 -11.36
CA LEU A 77 4.21 20.82 -12.65
C LEU A 77 2.75 20.47 -12.95
N PHE A 78 1.95 20.25 -11.90
CA PHE A 78 0.53 19.91 -12.03
C PHE A 78 -0.41 21.12 -11.93
N THR A 79 0.11 22.31 -11.61
CA THR A 79 -0.68 23.54 -11.37
C THR A 79 -0.21 24.74 -12.19
N TYR A 80 0.54 24.52 -13.27
CA TYR A 80 1.20 25.60 -14.02
C TYR A 80 0.24 26.49 -14.84
N SER A 81 -1.00 26.07 -15.09
CA SER A 81 -1.97 26.89 -15.84
C SER A 81 -2.68 27.89 -14.93
N GLU A 82 -3.00 29.09 -15.45
CA GLU A 82 -3.62 30.20 -14.67
C GLU A 82 -4.88 29.78 -13.90
N GLY A 83 -5.67 28.84 -14.43
CA GLY A 83 -6.88 28.32 -13.78
C GLY A 83 -6.63 27.29 -12.65
N SER A 84 -5.38 26.85 -12.44
CA SER A 84 -5.03 25.80 -11.47
C SER A 84 -4.03 26.26 -10.39
N ALA A 85 -3.55 27.50 -10.47
CA ALA A 85 -2.58 28.07 -9.53
C ALA A 85 -3.11 28.11 -8.08
N SER A 86 -4.42 28.26 -7.88
CA SER A 86 -5.06 28.21 -6.56
C SER A 86 -4.94 26.84 -5.88
N LEU A 87 -4.72 25.77 -6.65
CA LEU A 87 -4.61 24.39 -6.14
C LEU A 87 -3.21 24.07 -5.60
N TYR A 88 -2.22 24.93 -5.87
CA TYR A 88 -0.82 24.68 -5.56
C TYR A 88 -0.58 24.33 -4.09
N SER A 89 -1.05 25.18 -3.17
CA SER A 89 -0.86 24.99 -1.74
C SER A 89 -1.51 23.70 -1.24
N GLY A 90 -2.76 23.45 -1.64
CA GLY A 90 -3.48 22.24 -1.26
C GLY A 90 -2.85 20.96 -1.81
N LEU A 91 -2.24 21.02 -3.00
CA LEU A 91 -1.52 19.89 -3.59
C LEU A 91 -0.18 19.62 -2.88
N VAL A 92 0.56 20.67 -2.49
CA VAL A 92 1.76 20.51 -1.66
C VAL A 92 1.41 19.86 -0.33
N ASP A 93 0.35 20.31 0.33
CA ASP A 93 -0.11 19.75 1.60
C ASP A 93 -0.53 18.29 1.44
N PHE A 94 -1.30 17.97 0.39
CA PHE A 94 -1.67 16.60 0.05
C PHE A 94 -0.44 15.67 -0.07
N LEU A 95 0.56 16.08 -0.85
CA LEU A 95 1.75 15.26 -1.11
C LEU A 95 2.56 15.00 0.16
N ARG A 96 2.61 15.99 1.07
CA ARG A 96 3.26 15.83 2.39
C ARG A 96 2.53 14.84 3.30
N TRP A 97 1.19 14.81 3.25
CA TRP A 97 0.42 13.80 3.98
C TRP A 97 0.64 12.38 3.45
N MET A 98 0.82 12.21 2.15
CA MET A 98 0.98 10.89 1.52
C MET A 98 2.30 10.19 1.85
N VAL A 99 3.26 10.85 2.49
CA VAL A 99 4.54 10.26 2.93
C VAL A 99 4.31 8.99 3.78
N LEU A 100 3.39 9.06 4.75
CA LEU A 100 3.05 7.91 5.60
C LEU A 100 2.28 6.82 4.85
N PHE A 101 1.51 7.22 3.83
CA PHE A 101 0.80 6.27 2.97
C PHE A 101 1.80 5.39 2.21
N TYR A 102 2.82 5.97 1.58
CA TYR A 102 3.85 5.23 0.85
C TYR A 102 4.54 4.19 1.73
N VAL A 103 5.07 4.60 2.88
CA VAL A 103 5.86 3.71 3.78
C VAL A 103 5.04 2.52 4.28
N THR A 104 3.74 2.68 4.47
CA THR A 104 2.86 1.61 4.99
C THR A 104 2.21 0.74 3.91
N THR A 105 2.17 1.20 2.67
CA THR A 105 1.52 0.47 1.56
C THR A 105 2.13 -0.91 1.28
N PRO A 106 3.46 -1.13 1.34
CA PRO A 106 4.06 -2.45 1.13
C PRO A 106 3.52 -3.54 2.04
N LEU A 107 3.23 -3.21 3.31
CA LEU A 107 2.72 -4.16 4.29
C LEU A 107 1.37 -4.73 3.86
N GLY A 108 0.46 -3.89 3.36
CA GLY A 108 -0.83 -4.35 2.85
C GLY A 108 -0.70 -5.00 1.48
N MET A 109 -0.06 -4.31 0.54
CA MET A 109 -0.03 -4.69 -0.87
C MET A 109 0.73 -6.00 -1.11
N LEU A 110 1.91 -6.18 -0.50
CA LEU A 110 2.69 -7.41 -0.67
C LEU A 110 2.08 -8.59 0.11
N THR A 111 1.27 -8.32 1.13
CA THR A 111 0.45 -9.37 1.76
C THR A 111 -0.65 -9.86 0.82
N SER A 112 -1.35 -8.95 0.14
CA SER A 112 -2.30 -9.33 -0.92
C SER A 112 -1.60 -10.11 -2.04
N SER A 113 -0.40 -9.71 -2.45
CA SER A 113 0.41 -10.45 -3.42
C SER A 113 0.77 -11.86 -2.96
N MET A 114 1.17 -12.02 -1.69
CA MET A 114 1.44 -13.35 -1.12
C MET A 114 0.15 -14.20 -1.09
N PHE A 115 -0.99 -13.62 -0.73
CA PHE A 115 -2.28 -14.33 -0.79
C PHE A 115 -2.64 -14.78 -2.21
N ASN A 116 -2.43 -13.93 -3.22
CA ASN A 116 -2.57 -14.33 -4.61
C ASN A 116 -1.60 -15.46 -4.98
N GLY A 117 -0.35 -15.39 -4.54
CA GLY A 117 0.67 -16.41 -4.83
C GLY A 117 0.30 -17.80 -4.29
N ILE A 118 -0.28 -17.88 -3.10
CA ILE A 118 -0.73 -19.15 -2.49
C ILE A 118 -2.12 -19.61 -2.97
N GLY A 119 -2.69 -18.97 -4.00
CA GLY A 119 -4.00 -19.30 -4.56
C GLY A 119 -5.20 -18.86 -3.72
N LYS A 120 -5.01 -17.90 -2.79
CA LYS A 120 -6.07 -17.35 -1.92
C LYS A 120 -6.47 -15.93 -2.31
N GLY A 121 -6.87 -15.77 -3.57
CA GLY A 121 -7.24 -14.46 -4.13
C GLY A 121 -8.42 -13.80 -3.42
N GLU A 122 -9.30 -14.57 -2.81
CA GLU A 122 -10.40 -14.07 -1.97
C GLU A 122 -9.89 -13.29 -0.76
N ARG A 123 -8.75 -13.70 -0.18
CA ARG A 123 -8.12 -12.97 0.93
C ARG A 123 -7.43 -11.71 0.46
N ALA A 124 -6.80 -11.75 -0.71
CA ALA A 124 -6.22 -10.56 -1.34
C ALA A 124 -7.29 -9.51 -1.66
N LEU A 125 -8.45 -9.96 -2.15
CA LEU A 125 -9.61 -9.12 -2.38
C LEU A 125 -10.14 -8.55 -1.06
N ALA A 126 -10.30 -9.38 -0.03
CA ALA A 126 -10.76 -8.94 1.29
C ALA A 126 -9.84 -7.87 1.89
N VAL A 127 -8.52 -8.04 1.81
CA VAL A 127 -7.53 -7.01 2.20
C VAL A 127 -7.74 -5.72 1.43
N THR A 128 -7.91 -5.83 0.10
CA THR A 128 -8.05 -4.65 -0.77
C THR A 128 -9.33 -3.88 -0.45
N VAL A 129 -10.47 -4.57 -0.34
CA VAL A 129 -11.77 -3.99 0.02
C VAL A 129 -11.73 -3.39 1.42
N LEU A 130 -11.15 -4.09 2.40
CA LEU A 130 -10.98 -3.59 3.75
C LEU A 130 -10.18 -2.27 3.76
N ARG A 131 -9.12 -2.19 2.97
CA ARG A 131 -8.29 -0.98 2.85
C ARG A 131 -9.03 0.16 2.15
N THR A 132 -9.49 -0.06 0.92
CA THR A 132 -9.91 1.04 0.03
C THR A 132 -11.35 1.47 0.24
N ILE A 133 -12.24 0.53 0.55
CA ILE A 133 -13.68 0.81 0.69
C ILE A 133 -14.03 1.01 2.15
N ILE A 134 -13.57 0.13 3.04
CA ILE A 134 -13.98 0.20 4.45
C ILE A 134 -13.14 1.26 5.17
N LEU A 135 -11.84 1.03 5.33
CA LEU A 135 -11.03 1.85 6.23
C LEU A 135 -10.76 3.25 5.67
N GLN A 136 -10.36 3.39 4.42
CA GLN A 136 -10.09 4.71 3.84
C GLN A 136 -11.34 5.60 3.80
N ILE A 137 -12.49 5.09 3.35
CA ILE A 137 -13.73 5.89 3.25
C ILE A 137 -14.27 6.22 4.64
N VAL A 138 -14.36 5.23 5.54
CA VAL A 138 -14.92 5.45 6.89
C VAL A 138 -14.03 6.43 7.67
N MET A 139 -12.70 6.28 7.61
CA MET A 139 -11.79 7.22 8.29
C MET A 139 -11.85 8.60 7.64
N ALA A 140 -11.86 8.72 6.31
CA ALA A 140 -12.00 10.01 5.64
C ALA A 140 -13.31 10.71 6.01
N TYR A 141 -14.44 9.99 6.03
CA TYR A 141 -15.72 10.53 6.48
C TYR A 141 -15.69 10.96 7.95
N LEU A 142 -15.12 10.13 8.83
CA LEU A 142 -14.99 10.43 10.25
C LEU A 142 -14.18 11.71 10.48
N PHE A 143 -12.98 11.81 9.89
CA PHE A 143 -12.12 12.98 10.08
C PHE A 143 -12.64 14.24 9.38
N ALA A 144 -13.19 14.11 8.17
CA ALA A 144 -13.66 15.27 7.41
C ALA A 144 -15.00 15.82 7.91
N MET A 145 -15.97 14.94 8.21
CA MET A 145 -17.36 15.35 8.49
C MET A 145 -17.71 15.30 9.98
N VAL A 146 -17.23 14.30 10.73
CA VAL A 146 -17.61 14.15 12.15
C VAL A 146 -16.71 14.99 13.05
N LEU A 147 -15.42 15.05 12.75
CA LEU A 147 -14.44 15.86 13.49
C LEU A 147 -14.23 17.27 12.90
N ASP A 148 -14.94 17.58 11.81
CA ASP A 148 -14.95 18.90 11.15
C ASP A 148 -13.57 19.42 10.73
N PHE A 149 -12.63 18.52 10.39
CA PHE A 149 -11.31 18.91 9.86
C PHE A 149 -11.33 19.23 8.35
N GLY A 150 -12.50 19.19 7.71
CA GLY A 150 -12.68 19.54 6.30
C GLY A 150 -11.77 18.74 5.36
N LEU A 151 -11.12 19.43 4.41
CA LEU A 151 -10.28 18.79 3.39
C LEU A 151 -9.05 18.08 3.99
N THR A 152 -8.43 18.66 5.01
CA THR A 152 -7.30 18.03 5.72
C THR A 152 -7.73 16.73 6.41
N GLY A 153 -8.97 16.69 6.91
CA GLY A 153 -9.58 15.47 7.45
C GLY A 153 -9.63 14.32 6.43
N VAL A 154 -9.84 14.61 5.15
CA VAL A 154 -9.81 13.60 4.09
C VAL A 154 -8.41 12.98 3.96
N TRP A 155 -7.36 13.79 3.95
CA TRP A 155 -5.96 13.32 3.88
C TRP A 155 -5.59 12.46 5.08
N MET A 156 -5.93 12.94 6.28
CA MET A 156 -5.74 12.21 7.53
C MET A 156 -6.46 10.86 7.49
N GLY A 157 -7.70 10.83 7.02
CA GLY A 157 -8.48 9.60 6.92
C GLY A 157 -7.90 8.59 5.94
N ILE A 158 -7.42 9.03 4.78
CA ILE A 158 -6.75 8.15 3.82
C ILE A 158 -5.48 7.54 4.43
N VAL A 159 -4.65 8.35 5.07
CA VAL A 159 -3.40 7.90 5.69
C VAL A 159 -3.68 6.93 6.85
N THR A 160 -4.51 7.34 7.80
CA THR A 160 -4.85 6.51 8.97
C THR A 160 -5.57 5.22 8.59
N GLY A 161 -6.50 5.29 7.63
CA GLY A 161 -7.16 4.12 7.06
C GLY A 161 -6.17 3.17 6.41
N ASN A 162 -5.21 3.69 5.62
CA ASN A 162 -4.17 2.86 5.01
C ASN A 162 -3.24 2.22 6.04
N VAL A 163 -2.78 2.98 7.04
CA VAL A 163 -1.90 2.49 8.11
C VAL A 163 -2.60 1.36 8.87
N THR A 164 -3.86 1.58 9.27
CA THR A 164 -4.65 0.58 10.00
C THR A 164 -4.87 -0.67 9.17
N ALA A 165 -5.23 -0.52 7.89
CA ALA A 165 -5.42 -1.63 6.97
C ALA A 165 -4.12 -2.42 6.76
N ALA A 166 -3.00 -1.72 6.63
CA ALA A 166 -1.68 -2.30 6.43
C ALA A 166 -1.26 -3.16 7.64
N LEU A 167 -1.49 -2.67 8.86
CA LEU A 167 -1.21 -3.42 10.09
C LEU A 167 -2.08 -4.67 10.23
N ILE A 168 -3.39 -4.55 9.97
CA ILE A 168 -4.31 -5.69 9.97
C ILE A 168 -3.88 -6.73 8.93
N SER A 169 -3.60 -6.28 7.72
CA SER A 169 -3.19 -7.14 6.60
C SER A 169 -1.89 -7.86 6.91
N PHE A 170 -0.86 -7.14 7.33
CA PHE A 170 0.43 -7.73 7.70
C PHE A 170 0.30 -8.78 8.81
N THR A 171 -0.50 -8.48 9.84
CA THR A 171 -0.77 -9.43 10.92
C THR A 171 -1.47 -10.68 10.39
N TRP A 172 -2.48 -10.52 9.53
CA TRP A 172 -3.18 -11.63 8.90
C TRP A 172 -2.26 -12.47 7.99
N GLY A 173 -1.35 -11.81 7.26
CA GLY A 173 -0.31 -12.45 6.47
C GLY A 173 0.60 -13.32 7.32
N LYS A 174 1.20 -12.76 8.37
CA LYS A 174 2.07 -13.52 9.31
C LYS A 174 1.35 -14.69 9.97
N LEU A 175 0.11 -14.50 10.41
CA LEU A 175 -0.70 -15.58 10.99
C LEU A 175 -0.98 -16.68 9.96
N THR A 176 -1.24 -16.32 8.70
CA THR A 176 -1.46 -17.30 7.63
C THR A 176 -0.21 -18.11 7.36
N VAL A 177 0.95 -17.46 7.21
CA VAL A 177 2.24 -18.15 6.99
C VAL A 177 2.57 -19.08 8.16
N SER A 178 2.38 -18.62 9.40
CA SER A 178 2.61 -19.44 10.60
C SER A 178 1.71 -20.67 10.66
N ARG A 179 0.43 -20.54 10.24
CA ARG A 179 -0.49 -21.68 10.14
C ARG A 179 -0.04 -22.66 9.05
N LEU A 180 0.37 -22.16 7.88
CA LEU A 180 0.87 -23.01 6.79
C LEU A 180 2.10 -23.82 7.21
N LYS A 181 3.05 -23.22 7.93
CA LYS A 181 4.24 -23.92 8.47
C LYS A 181 3.89 -25.07 9.41
N LYS A 182 2.79 -24.95 10.17
CA LYS A 182 2.32 -26.01 11.07
C LYS A 182 1.54 -27.11 10.34
N SER A 183 0.80 -26.74 9.30
CA SER A 183 -0.12 -27.65 8.62
C SER A 183 0.51 -28.42 7.45
N ILE A 184 1.57 -27.90 6.83
CA ILE A 184 2.20 -28.52 5.66
C ILE A 184 3.55 -29.12 6.09
N PRO A 185 3.64 -30.46 6.20
CA PRO A 185 4.92 -31.12 6.46
C PRO A 185 5.87 -30.94 5.26
N LYS A 186 7.17 -30.73 5.55
CA LYS A 186 8.21 -30.64 4.52
C LYS A 186 8.24 -31.94 3.72
N LEU A 187 8.36 -31.82 2.39
CA LEU A 187 8.60 -32.98 1.54
C LEU A 187 9.97 -33.60 1.87
N PRO A 188 10.09 -34.94 1.87
CA PRO A 188 11.39 -35.60 1.94
C PRO A 188 12.28 -35.11 0.80
N SER A 189 13.59 -34.93 1.04
CA SER A 189 14.55 -34.43 0.03
C SER A 189 14.59 -35.26 -1.25
N ASP A 190 14.12 -36.50 -1.16
CA ASP A 190 14.23 -37.52 -2.19
C ASP A 190 13.07 -37.42 -3.20
N ALA A 191 11.99 -36.69 -2.86
CA ALA A 191 10.82 -36.48 -3.70
C ALA A 191 10.96 -35.27 -4.66
N ILE A 192 12.08 -34.54 -4.59
CA ILE A 192 12.36 -33.33 -5.38
C ILE A 192 13.34 -33.61 -6.55
N LYS A 193 13.86 -34.84 -6.64
CA LYS A 193 14.69 -35.33 -7.75
C LYS A 193 13.82 -35.97 -8.83
#